data_AF-Q386S0-F1
#
_entry.id   AF-Q386S0-F1
#
_cell.length_a   1.000
_cell.length_b   1.000
_cell.length_c   1.000
_cell.angle_alpha   90.00
_cell.angle_beta   90.00
_cell.angle_gamma   90.00
#
_symmetry.space_group_name_H-M   'P 1'
#
loop_
_entity.id
_entity.type
_entity.pdbx_description
1 polymer ?
#
loop_
_entity_poly.entity_id
_entity_poly.type
_entity_poly.pdbx_seq_one_letter_code
_entity_poly.pdbx_strand_id
1 'polypeptide(L)'
;MEAYVYNTFWTRFALKEYSLDDFDCYEKHWTVMNYTNPEALLQLHDHDFVKEFNEEYASSGYGEAAWEKIAYPKILKMLREAFGMVVTRGGDHSRCRAMYGVDVMLRTERCVETGALTLEPSLLEITFSPDCRRACKYHPTFFNDIFHTLFLRDPTNMTPL
;
A
#
# COMPACT_ATOMS: atom_id res chain seq x y z
N MET A 1 13.22 -1.66 -17.20
CA MET A 1 11.91 -1.21 -16.69
C MET A 1 12.20 -0.27 -15.55
N GLU A 2 11.54 0.89 -15.51
CA GLU A 2 11.59 1.81 -14.36
C GLU A 2 10.26 1.66 -13.62
N ALA A 3 10.30 1.62 -12.29
CA ALA A 3 9.12 1.47 -11.46
C ALA A 3 9.15 2.51 -10.34
N TYR A 4 7.97 3.00 -9.99
CA TYR A 4 7.79 4.05 -8.99
C TYR A 4 6.56 3.71 -8.14
N VAL A 5 6.61 4.08 -6.87
CA VAL A 5 5.47 4.04 -5.93
C VAL A 5 4.99 5.44 -5.68
N TYR A 6 3.69 5.66 -5.78
CA TYR A 6 3.08 6.92 -5.37
C TYR A 6 3.16 7.08 -3.86
N ASN A 7 3.59 8.24 -3.39
CA ASN A 7 3.89 8.45 -1.96
C ASN A 7 2.61 8.47 -1.09
N THR A 8 1.47 8.81 -1.67
CA THR A 8 0.16 8.67 -1.01
C THR A 8 -0.41 7.29 -1.24
N PHE A 9 -1.00 6.72 -0.19
CA PHE A 9 -1.66 5.41 -0.22
C PHE A 9 -3.07 5.50 0.39
N TRP A 10 -3.86 4.44 0.20
CA TRP A 10 -5.24 4.38 0.67
C TRP A 10 -5.44 3.18 1.58
N THR A 11 -5.85 3.46 2.81
CA THR A 11 -6.21 2.44 3.79
C THR A 11 -7.58 1.85 3.46
N ARG A 12 -7.72 0.58 3.85
CA ARG A 12 -8.95 -0.22 3.72
C ARG A 12 -9.09 -0.99 5.03
N PHE A 13 -10.19 -0.78 5.73
CA PHE A 13 -10.44 -1.36 7.05
C PHE A 13 -11.63 -2.32 7.01
N ALA A 14 -11.58 -3.34 7.86
CA ALA A 14 -12.76 -4.12 8.21
C ALA A 14 -13.72 -3.25 9.05
N LEU A 15 -15.02 -3.52 8.99
CA LEU A 15 -16.03 -2.76 9.75
C LEU A 15 -16.34 -3.38 11.11
N LYS A 16 -15.85 -4.60 11.36
CA LYS A 16 -16.01 -5.32 12.62
C LYS A 16 -14.66 -5.68 13.21
N GLU A 17 -14.64 -5.82 14.53
CA GLU A 17 -13.47 -6.28 15.27
C GLU A 17 -13.04 -7.68 14.78
N TYR A 18 -11.73 -7.83 14.58
CA TYR A 18 -11.16 -9.07 14.08
C TYR A 18 -11.13 -10.15 15.16
N SER A 19 -11.56 -11.36 14.79
CA SER A 19 -11.47 -12.56 15.60
C SER A 19 -11.42 -13.79 14.70
N LEU A 20 -10.88 -14.90 15.19
CA LEU A 20 -10.78 -16.17 14.45
C LEU A 20 -12.07 -17.00 14.55
N ASP A 21 -13.21 -16.35 14.30
CA ASP A 21 -14.55 -16.90 14.28
C ASP A 21 -15.40 -16.19 13.21
N ASP A 22 -16.67 -16.62 13.04
CA ASP A 22 -17.62 -16.04 12.08
C ASP A 22 -17.00 -15.81 10.69
N PHE A 23 -16.35 -16.84 10.12
CA PHE A 23 -15.61 -16.72 8.85
C PHE A 23 -16.49 -16.33 7.66
N ASP A 24 -17.80 -16.49 7.77
CA ASP A 24 -18.82 -16.04 6.82
C ASP A 24 -19.17 -14.55 6.96
N CYS A 25 -18.75 -13.90 8.04
CA CYS A 25 -18.95 -12.47 8.23
C CYS A 25 -17.99 -11.65 7.35
N TYR A 26 -18.47 -11.25 6.17
CA TYR A 26 -17.69 -10.46 5.21
C TYR A 26 -17.02 -9.23 5.84
N GLU A 27 -17.78 -8.46 6.61
CA GLU A 27 -17.33 -7.20 7.22
C GLU A 27 -16.25 -7.34 8.31
N LYS A 28 -16.01 -8.58 8.78
CA LYS A 28 -14.97 -8.95 9.76
C LYS A 28 -13.67 -9.35 9.07
N HIS A 29 -13.76 -10.09 7.97
CA HIS A 29 -12.61 -10.75 7.33
C HIS A 29 -12.15 -10.09 6.03
N TRP A 30 -12.93 -9.15 5.48
CA TRP A 30 -12.59 -8.38 4.27
C TRP A 30 -12.52 -6.89 4.58
N THR A 31 -11.68 -6.17 3.83
CA THR A 31 -11.41 -4.73 4.05
C THR A 31 -11.98 -3.82 2.95
N VAL A 32 -12.51 -4.40 1.87
CA VAL A 32 -13.03 -3.65 0.72
C VAL A 32 -14.51 -3.34 0.90
N MET A 33 -14.84 -2.16 1.40
CA MET A 33 -16.24 -1.74 1.61
C MET A 33 -16.81 -0.83 0.51
N ASN A 34 -15.96 -0.43 -0.47
CA ASN A 34 -16.32 0.52 -1.54
C ASN A 34 -17.58 0.12 -2.34
N TYR A 35 -17.85 -1.18 -2.46
CA TYR A 35 -18.86 -1.70 -3.39
C TYR A 35 -20.12 -2.21 -2.70
N THR A 36 -19.98 -2.73 -1.48
CA THR A 36 -21.07 -3.38 -0.73
C THR A 36 -21.68 -2.46 0.32
N ASN A 37 -20.88 -1.62 0.98
CA ASN A 37 -21.32 -0.73 2.04
C ASN A 37 -20.56 0.61 2.00
N PRO A 38 -20.71 1.41 0.92
CA PRO A 38 -19.93 2.63 0.73
C PRO A 38 -20.21 3.71 1.79
N GLU A 39 -21.37 3.66 2.45
CA GLU A 39 -21.74 4.59 3.52
C GLU A 39 -21.00 4.31 4.82
N ALA A 40 -20.67 3.05 5.09
CA ALA A 40 -19.90 2.63 6.25
C ALA A 40 -18.37 2.74 6.02
N LEU A 41 -17.93 3.15 4.83
CA LEU A 41 -16.51 3.22 4.50
C LEU A 41 -15.79 4.21 5.41
N LEU A 42 -14.84 3.69 6.19
CA LEU A 42 -13.92 4.53 6.95
C LEU A 42 -12.89 5.18 6.00
N GLN A 43 -12.91 6.50 5.95
CA GLN A 43 -11.95 7.30 5.18
C GLN A 43 -10.91 7.89 6.13
N LEU A 44 -9.77 7.21 6.29
CA LEU A 44 -8.59 7.74 6.96
C LEU A 44 -7.54 8.10 5.92
N HIS A 45 -7.03 9.34 5.94
CA HIS A 45 -5.97 9.76 5.04
C HIS A 45 -4.63 9.13 5.43
N ASP A 46 -3.71 9.04 4.47
CA ASP A 46 -2.37 8.46 4.65
C ASP A 46 -1.60 9.09 5.81
N HIS A 47 -1.56 10.42 5.89
CA HIS A 47 -0.86 11.14 6.97
C HIS A 47 -1.47 10.91 8.35
N ASP A 48 -2.81 10.87 8.45
CA ASP A 48 -3.51 10.57 9.71
C ASP A 48 -3.25 9.11 10.12
N PHE A 49 -3.32 8.18 9.16
CA PHE A 49 -2.99 6.78 9.41
C PHE A 49 -1.55 6.60 9.90
N VAL A 50 -0.56 7.22 9.25
CA VAL A 50 0.86 7.11 9.66
C VAL A 50 1.04 7.61 11.09
N LYS A 51 0.37 8.71 11.45
CA LYS A 51 0.39 9.24 12.81
C LYS A 51 -0.18 8.24 13.82
N GLU A 52 -1.42 7.80 13.62
CA GLU A 52 -2.09 6.85 14.52
C GLU A 52 -1.34 5.52 14.63
N PHE A 53 -0.86 5.01 13.49
CA PHE A 53 -0.02 3.81 13.41
C PHE A 53 1.24 3.95 14.26
N ASN A 54 1.96 5.06 14.13
CA ASN A 54 3.17 5.29 14.90
C ASN A 54 2.89 5.40 16.41
N GLU A 55 1.80 6.03 16.82
CA GLU A 55 1.39 6.14 18.22
C GLU A 55 1.02 4.76 18.82
N GLU A 56 0.25 3.95 18.08
CA GLU A 56 -0.16 2.60 18.50
C GLU A 56 1.04 1.64 18.63
N TYR A 57 1.90 1.61 17.62
CA TYR A 57 3.04 0.70 17.59
C TYR A 57 4.16 1.13 18.55
N ALA A 58 4.34 2.43 18.79
CA ALA A 58 5.22 2.91 19.85
C ALA A 58 4.76 2.41 21.22
N SER A 59 3.47 2.49 21.51
CA SER A 59 2.85 1.98 22.75
C SER A 59 2.97 0.46 22.88
N SER A 60 3.08 -0.25 21.76
CA SER A 60 3.25 -1.71 21.68
C SER A 60 4.73 -2.17 21.69
N GLY A 61 5.70 -1.26 21.89
CA GLY A 61 7.12 -1.60 22.04
C GLY A 61 7.93 -1.69 20.76
N TYR A 62 7.41 -1.20 19.62
CA TYR A 62 8.16 -1.13 18.35
C TYR A 62 9.09 0.09 18.27
N GLY A 63 8.97 1.02 19.21
CA GLY A 63 9.67 2.30 19.21
C GLY A 63 8.98 3.36 18.35
N GLU A 64 9.55 4.56 18.33
CA GLU A 64 9.01 5.70 17.58
C GLU A 64 9.22 5.54 16.06
N ALA A 65 8.25 6.01 15.28
CA ALA A 65 8.28 6.00 13.81
C ALA A 65 8.37 4.58 13.20
N ALA A 66 7.54 3.66 13.71
CA ALA A 66 7.47 2.28 13.24
C ALA A 66 7.11 2.18 11.75
N TRP A 67 6.27 3.09 11.24
CA TRP A 67 5.94 3.15 9.81
C TRP A 67 7.19 3.42 8.97
N GLU A 68 7.91 4.50 9.26
CA GLU A 68 9.07 4.95 8.49
C GLU A 68 10.29 4.05 8.68
N LYS A 69 10.49 3.49 9.87
CA LYS A 69 11.68 2.69 10.21
C LYS A 69 11.52 1.20 9.98
N ILE A 70 10.29 0.66 10.05
CA ILE A 70 10.04 -0.78 10.00
C ILE A 70 9.17 -1.14 8.80
N ALA A 71 7.93 -0.64 8.75
CA ALA A 71 6.93 -1.11 7.79
C ALA A 71 7.24 -0.66 6.35
N TYR A 72 7.37 0.65 6.12
CA TYR A 72 7.49 1.22 4.78
C TYR A 72 8.76 0.80 4.04
N PRO A 73 9.97 0.75 4.66
CA PRO A 73 11.17 0.23 4.00
C PRO A 73 11.01 -1.22 3.53
N LYS A 74 10.29 -2.04 4.30
CA LYS A 74 10.01 -3.43 3.95
C LYS A 74 8.97 -3.55 2.84
N ILE A 75 7.94 -2.72 2.86
CA ILE A 75 6.99 -2.62 1.74
C ILE A 75 7.73 -2.26 0.46
N LEU A 76 8.57 -1.21 0.49
CA LEU A 76 9.38 -0.83 -0.66
C LEU A 76 10.25 -2.00 -1.12
N LYS A 77 10.99 -2.67 -0.22
CA LYS A 77 11.80 -3.85 -0.56
C LYS A 77 10.98 -4.95 -1.26
N MET A 78 9.83 -5.32 -0.69
CA MET A 78 8.92 -6.32 -1.27
C MET A 78 8.47 -5.92 -2.69
N LEU A 79 8.17 -4.65 -2.92
CA LEU A 79 7.80 -4.16 -4.25
C LEU A 79 8.99 -4.16 -5.22
N ARG A 80 10.20 -3.77 -4.79
CA ARG A 80 11.43 -3.87 -5.61
C ARG A 80 11.67 -5.31 -6.05
N GLU A 81 11.52 -6.25 -5.13
CA GLU A 81 11.68 -7.68 -5.41
C GLU A 81 10.59 -8.17 -6.40
N ALA A 82 9.31 -7.86 -6.14
CA ALA A 82 8.21 -8.28 -7.00
C ALA A 82 8.34 -7.74 -8.44
N PHE A 83 8.60 -6.44 -8.61
CA PHE A 83 8.78 -5.83 -9.93
C PHE A 83 10.14 -6.18 -10.55
N GLY A 84 11.18 -6.44 -9.75
CA GLY A 84 12.49 -6.89 -10.21
C GLY A 84 12.46 -8.29 -10.86
N MET A 85 11.46 -9.11 -10.53
CA MET A 85 11.25 -10.41 -11.17
C MET A 85 10.62 -10.34 -12.56
N VAL A 86 10.14 -9.17 -12.99
CA VAL A 86 9.51 -9.01 -14.32
C VAL A 86 10.56 -9.07 -15.41
N VAL A 87 10.51 -10.13 -16.23
CA VAL A 87 11.39 -10.29 -17.39
C VAL A 87 10.69 -9.78 -18.64
N THR A 88 11.24 -8.74 -19.26
CA THR A 88 10.79 -8.25 -20.58
C THR A 88 11.48 -9.04 -21.69
N ARG A 89 10.72 -9.63 -22.62
CA ARG A 89 11.26 -10.40 -23.76
C ARG A 89 10.82 -9.79 -25.10
N GLY A 90 11.80 -9.50 -25.97
CA GLY A 90 11.58 -9.06 -27.36
C GLY A 90 10.96 -7.66 -27.50
N GLY A 91 11.12 -7.02 -28.66
CA GLY A 91 10.46 -5.75 -28.97
C GLY A 91 10.98 -4.51 -28.23
N ASP A 92 10.60 -3.33 -28.74
CA ASP A 92 10.84 -2.05 -28.07
C ASP A 92 9.75 -1.80 -27.01
N HIS A 93 10.16 -1.68 -25.75
CA HIS A 93 9.28 -1.38 -24.62
C HIS A 93 9.31 0.10 -24.22
N SER A 94 10.02 0.96 -24.96
CA SER A 94 10.20 2.38 -24.63
C SER A 94 8.89 3.16 -24.51
N ARG A 95 7.81 2.66 -25.10
CA ARG A 95 6.45 3.22 -25.09
C ARG A 95 5.48 2.49 -24.15
N CYS A 96 5.89 1.39 -23.52
CA CYS A 96 5.04 0.64 -22.58
C CYS A 96 4.96 1.39 -21.25
N ARG A 97 3.74 1.68 -20.79
CA ARG A 97 3.45 2.31 -19.50
C ARG A 97 2.25 1.61 -18.88
N ALA A 98 2.25 1.50 -17.57
CA ALA A 98 1.17 0.90 -16.84
C ALA A 98 1.08 1.53 -15.45
N MET A 99 -0.13 1.53 -14.91
CA MET A 99 -0.42 1.88 -13.53
C MET A 99 -1.04 0.65 -12.86
N TYR A 100 -0.52 0.30 -11.70
CA TYR A 100 -0.97 -0.83 -10.91
C TYR A 100 -1.45 -0.36 -9.54
N GLY A 101 -2.53 -0.94 -9.05
CA GLY A 101 -2.88 -0.92 -7.64
C GLY A 101 -2.21 -2.10 -6.95
N VAL A 102 -1.66 -1.88 -5.76
CA VAL A 102 -1.02 -2.95 -4.99
C VAL A 102 -1.65 -3.01 -3.61
N ASP A 103 -2.19 -4.17 -3.27
CA ASP A 103 -2.79 -4.40 -1.97
C ASP A 103 -1.77 -5.12 -1.07
N VAL A 104 -1.51 -4.52 0.10
CA VAL A 104 -0.52 -5.00 1.06
C VAL A 104 -1.15 -5.09 2.44
N MET A 105 -0.89 -6.19 3.14
CA MET A 105 -1.18 -6.34 4.56
C MET A 105 0.12 -6.36 5.37
N LEU A 106 0.06 -5.90 6.62
CA LEU A 106 1.15 -6.02 7.58
C LEU A 106 0.81 -7.09 8.62
N ARG A 107 1.81 -7.90 8.98
CA ARG A 107 1.74 -8.89 10.05
C ARG A 107 2.75 -8.57 11.13
N THR A 108 2.35 -8.71 12.38
CA THR A 108 3.25 -8.60 13.53
C THR A 108 4.10 -9.87 13.64
N GLU A 109 5.40 -9.71 13.79
CA GLU A 109 6.35 -10.82 13.95
C GLU A 109 7.44 -10.46 14.96
N ARG A 110 8.27 -11.44 15.29
CA ARG A 110 9.48 -11.26 16.09
C ARG A 110 10.69 -11.72 15.30
N CYS A 111 11.69 -10.86 15.16
CA CYS A 111 12.94 -11.19 14.50
C CYS A 111 13.61 -12.37 15.20
N VAL A 112 13.92 -13.43 14.44
CA VAL A 112 14.49 -14.68 14.98
C VAL A 112 15.86 -14.45 15.62
N GLU A 113 16.67 -13.56 15.04
CA GLU A 113 18.05 -13.33 15.48
C GLU A 113 18.13 -12.40 16.70
N THR A 114 17.33 -11.33 16.72
CA THR A 114 17.43 -10.27 17.73
C THR A 114 16.34 -10.34 18.79
N GLY A 115 15.26 -11.09 18.53
CA GLY A 115 14.06 -11.07 19.36
C GLY A 115 13.27 -9.76 19.28
N ALA A 116 13.66 -8.79 18.45
CA ALA A 116 12.96 -7.52 18.31
C ALA A 116 11.59 -7.70 17.63
N LEU A 117 10.61 -6.90 18.03
CA LEU A 117 9.31 -6.83 17.34
C LEU A 117 9.50 -6.22 15.96
N THR A 118 8.79 -6.76 14.97
CA THR A 118 8.89 -6.34 13.57
C THR A 118 7.54 -6.48 12.88
N LEU A 119 7.41 -5.79 11.74
CA LEU A 119 6.25 -5.85 10.87
C LEU A 119 6.68 -6.39 9.52
N GLU A 120 6.03 -7.46 9.07
CA GLU A 120 6.29 -8.06 7.77
C GLU A 120 5.14 -7.78 6.80
N PRO A 121 5.43 -7.15 5.64
CA PRO A 121 4.43 -6.97 4.61
C PRO A 121 4.14 -8.29 3.88
N SER A 122 2.89 -8.46 3.50
CA SER A 122 2.42 -9.55 2.64
C SER A 122 1.73 -8.94 1.43
N LEU A 123 2.26 -9.23 0.25
CA LEU A 123 1.66 -8.85 -1.03
C LEU A 123 0.40 -9.69 -1.25
N LEU A 124 -0.75 -9.05 -1.39
CA LEU A 124 -2.03 -9.73 -1.63
C LEU A 124 -2.34 -9.83 -3.12
N GLU A 125 -2.35 -8.69 -3.81
CA GLU A 125 -2.63 -8.59 -5.23
C GLU A 125 -1.90 -7.41 -5.88
N ILE A 126 -1.67 -7.52 -7.19
CA ILE A 126 -1.25 -6.44 -8.07
C ILE A 126 -2.29 -6.33 -9.19
N THR A 127 -3.04 -5.25 -9.20
CA THR A 127 -4.18 -5.05 -10.09
C THR A 127 -3.84 -4.03 -11.18
N PHE A 128 -3.90 -4.44 -12.45
CA PHE A 128 -3.74 -3.54 -13.58
C PHE A 128 -4.96 -2.63 -13.72
N SER A 129 -4.74 -1.32 -13.87
CA SER A 129 -5.82 -0.31 -13.99
C SER A 129 -6.77 -0.29 -12.77
N PRO A 130 -6.27 0.03 -11.56
CA PRO A 130 -7.08 0.05 -10.34
C PRO A 130 -8.18 1.13 -10.36
N ASP A 131 -9.22 0.96 -9.55
CA ASP A 131 -10.19 2.02 -9.26
C ASP A 131 -9.49 3.19 -8.54
N CYS A 132 -9.51 4.36 -9.18
CA CYS A 132 -8.88 5.59 -8.69
C CYS A 132 -9.89 6.67 -8.28
N ARG A 133 -11.17 6.32 -8.05
CA ARG A 133 -12.22 7.30 -7.72
C ARG A 133 -11.91 8.06 -6.43
N ARG A 134 -11.46 7.36 -5.38
CA ARG A 134 -11.04 7.99 -4.11
C ARG A 134 -9.77 8.84 -4.32
N ALA A 135 -8.81 8.35 -5.09
CA ALA A 135 -7.59 9.09 -5.40
C ALA A 135 -7.91 10.43 -6.09
N CYS A 136 -8.74 10.42 -7.13
CA CYS A 136 -9.16 11.64 -7.83
C CYS A 136 -10.00 12.58 -6.97
N LYS A 137 -10.83 12.03 -6.05
CA LYS A 137 -11.65 12.83 -5.15
C LYS A 137 -10.81 13.61 -4.13
N TYR A 138 -9.81 12.96 -3.53
CA TYR A 138 -9.02 13.54 -2.44
C TYR A 138 -7.72 14.19 -2.90
N HIS A 139 -7.19 13.78 -4.05
CA HIS A 139 -5.99 14.33 -4.68
C HIS A 139 -6.31 14.67 -6.15
N PRO A 140 -6.88 15.85 -6.42
CA PRO A 140 -7.29 16.23 -7.78
C PRO A 140 -6.15 16.23 -8.82
N THR A 141 -4.89 16.33 -8.39
CA THR A 141 -3.70 16.25 -9.25
C THR A 141 -3.22 14.83 -9.50
N PHE A 142 -3.85 13.80 -8.92
CA PHE A 142 -3.39 12.40 -8.94
C PHE A 142 -3.00 11.90 -10.34
N PHE A 143 -3.88 12.04 -11.33
CA PHE A 143 -3.56 11.63 -12.69
C PHE A 143 -2.52 12.52 -13.38
N ASN A 144 -2.40 13.79 -13.00
CA ASN A 144 -1.34 14.65 -13.50
C ASN A 144 0.02 14.13 -13.02
N ASP A 145 0.16 13.82 -11.74
CA ASP A 145 1.41 13.30 -11.16
C ASP A 145 1.80 11.96 -11.81
N ILE A 146 0.82 11.08 -12.04
CA ILE A 146 1.03 9.81 -12.77
C ILE A 146 1.46 10.08 -14.21
N PHE A 147 0.78 10.97 -14.94
CA PHE A 147 1.10 11.23 -16.35
C PHE A 147 2.43 11.97 -16.52
N HIS A 148 2.79 12.86 -15.62
CA HIS A 148 4.12 13.46 -15.58
C HIS A 148 5.20 12.38 -15.44
N THR A 149 4.99 11.43 -14.53
CA THR A 149 5.91 10.30 -14.33
C THR A 149 5.98 9.40 -15.57
N LEU A 150 4.83 8.94 -16.09
CA LEU A 150 4.77 7.98 -17.18
C LEU A 150 5.16 8.58 -18.53
N PHE A 151 4.75 9.80 -18.86
CA PHE A 151 4.90 10.36 -20.20
C PHE A 151 5.97 11.43 -20.31
N LEU A 152 6.20 12.22 -19.25
CA LEU A 152 7.18 13.31 -19.25
C LEU A 152 8.50 12.93 -18.56
N ARG A 153 8.55 11.77 -17.87
CA ARG A 153 9.70 11.31 -17.07
C ARG A 153 10.07 12.31 -15.97
N ASP A 154 9.06 12.94 -15.39
CA ASP A 154 9.19 13.97 -14.36
C ASP A 154 8.42 13.52 -13.10
N PRO A 155 8.99 12.59 -12.31
CA PRO A 155 8.29 12.00 -11.16
C PRO A 155 8.04 13.04 -10.07
N THR A 156 6.76 13.28 -9.77
CA THR A 156 6.31 14.13 -8.65
C THR A 156 5.51 13.28 -7.68
N ASN A 157 5.77 13.38 -6.37
CA ASN A 157 5.14 12.56 -5.32
C ASN A 157 5.35 11.05 -5.53
N MET A 158 6.51 10.67 -6.06
CA MET A 158 6.86 9.27 -6.35
C MET A 158 8.18 8.88 -5.67
N THR A 159 8.26 7.64 -5.21
CA THR A 159 9.50 7.00 -4.74
C THR A 159 9.96 5.97 -5.78
N PRO A 160 11.20 6.05 -6.31
CA PRO A 160 11.70 5.05 -7.25
C PRO A 160 11.89 3.69 -6.57
N LEU A 161 11.40 2.63 -7.20
CA LEU A 161 11.63 1.23 -6.85
C LEU A 161 12.88 0.66 -7.51
#